data_AF-A0A7V5R6R8-F1
#
_entry.id   AF-A0A7V5R6R8-F1
#
_cell.length_a   1.000
_cell.length_b   1.000
_cell.length_c   1.000
_cell.angle_alpha   90.00
_cell.angle_beta   90.00
_cell.angle_gamma   90.00
#
_symmetry.space_group_name_H-M   'P 1'
#
loop_
_entity.id
_entity.type
_entity.pdbx_description
1 polymer ?
#
loop_
_entity_poly.entity_id
_entity_poly.type
_entity_poly.pdbx_seq_one_letter_code
_entity_poly.pdbx_strand_id
1 'polypeptide(L)'
;RIGISYTGIFESEGYGTPYEKGHLSSLRLPGNRFYLKIAEDIHHKKKMACIDCHTREEVMGNGTSYAHYEEQLEIGCTVCHSEKPGLTRKGNKLTNVKKEQGRYFLVGRNNDQHYPLKPPGKTSCRYPGHRRLSCESCHSSWVPQCYGCHAKRDKRETHLDKLTLKETKGWWEEGRSYIRYEKPMLAVWGKKVVIVTPGCQDVVTLIDEKGKIEGGFNRFTMAAINPHTTQAKGRDCADCHSSSKTLGLGEGTVLKKDGKWAFIPIDQGVDTLNGRTVGFDNFVTIDGKALQHGSRKDLRPFNGEELHRILRVGLCLRCHKTYDDPVYTNYDPKKKCPVYKEP
;
A
#
# COMPACT_ATOMS: atom_id res chain seq x y z
N ARG A 1 2.72 -9.07 -2.04
CA ARG A 1 1.67 -9.64 -1.16
C ARG A 1 2.35 -10.05 0.13
N ILE A 2 1.90 -9.58 1.28
CA ILE A 2 2.53 -9.86 2.58
C ILE A 2 1.67 -10.92 3.28
N GLY A 3 2.28 -12.05 3.68
CA GLY A 3 1.54 -13.20 4.22
C GLY A 3 1.09 -13.00 5.66
N ILE A 4 1.92 -12.36 6.49
CA ILE A 4 1.65 -12.16 7.92
C ILE A 4 0.59 -11.06 8.19
N SER A 5 0.43 -10.10 7.28
CA SER A 5 -0.62 -9.08 7.42
C SER A 5 -2.02 -9.65 7.24
N TYR A 6 -2.16 -10.73 6.45
CA TYR A 6 -3.42 -11.47 6.29
C TYR A 6 -3.95 -11.99 7.64
N THR A 7 -3.04 -12.48 8.49
CA THR A 7 -3.35 -12.95 9.85
C THR A 7 -3.32 -11.83 10.89
N GLY A 8 -3.23 -10.57 10.47
CA GLY A 8 -3.21 -9.41 11.36
C GLY A 8 -1.90 -9.24 12.13
N ILE A 9 -0.81 -9.82 11.64
CA ILE A 9 0.51 -9.73 12.27
C ILE A 9 1.35 -8.69 11.54
N PHE A 10 1.88 -7.74 12.31
CA PHE A 10 2.93 -6.82 11.88
C PHE A 10 4.18 -7.08 12.70
N GLU A 11 5.26 -7.49 12.04
CA GLU A 11 6.56 -7.57 12.69
C GLU A 11 7.01 -6.16 13.05
N SER A 12 7.33 -5.93 14.34
CA SER A 12 7.78 -4.64 14.84
C SER A 12 9.26 -4.46 14.56
N GLU A 13 9.68 -3.22 14.30
CA GLU A 13 11.07 -2.86 14.50
C GLU A 13 11.31 -2.73 15.99
N GLY A 14 12.37 -3.36 16.49
CA GLY A 14 12.83 -3.08 17.84
C GLY A 14 12.05 -3.80 18.94
N TYR A 15 12.70 -4.82 19.48
CA TYR A 15 12.73 -5.20 20.90
C TYR A 15 11.41 -5.54 21.62
N GLY A 16 10.21 -5.38 21.05
CA GLY A 16 8.96 -5.71 21.73
C GLY A 16 8.22 -4.50 22.29
N THR A 17 8.27 -3.36 21.62
CA THR A 17 7.38 -2.23 21.92
C THR A 17 6.04 -2.36 21.17
N PRO A 18 4.90 -1.90 21.75
CA PRO A 18 4.80 -1.18 23.03
C PRO A 18 5.05 -2.11 24.23
N TYR A 19 5.62 -1.54 25.30
CA TYR A 19 5.89 -2.27 26.54
C TYR A 19 4.58 -2.77 27.17
N GLU A 20 4.57 -4.03 27.60
CA GLU A 20 3.48 -4.65 28.36
C GLU A 20 3.91 -4.70 29.83
N LYS A 21 3.25 -3.91 30.70
CA LYS A 21 3.54 -3.83 32.14
C LYS A 21 5.02 -3.56 32.46
N GLY A 22 5.66 -2.67 31.70
CA GLY A 22 7.07 -2.31 31.89
C GLY A 22 8.08 -3.31 31.31
N HIS A 23 7.61 -4.37 30.64
CA HIS A 23 8.46 -5.34 29.96
C HIS A 23 8.23 -5.32 28.44
N LEU A 24 9.20 -5.83 27.69
CA LEU A 24 9.03 -6.06 26.25
C LEU A 24 7.84 -7.00 26.03
N SER A 25 7.11 -6.78 24.94
CA SER A 25 5.97 -7.61 24.57
C SER A 25 6.35 -9.09 24.56
N SER A 26 5.44 -9.92 25.06
CA SER A 26 5.60 -11.37 25.05
C SER A 26 5.41 -11.97 23.64
N LEU A 27 4.87 -11.20 22.69
CA LEU A 27 4.57 -11.65 21.34
C LEU A 27 5.84 -11.72 20.47
N ARG A 28 6.32 -12.95 20.27
CA ARG A 28 7.54 -13.23 19.50
C ARG A 28 7.32 -14.28 18.41
N LEU A 29 7.97 -14.05 17.28
CA LEU A 29 8.25 -15.03 16.23
C LEU A 29 9.63 -15.67 16.50
N PRO A 30 9.96 -16.80 15.84
CA PRO A 30 11.28 -17.41 15.93
C PRO A 30 12.42 -16.41 15.65
N GLY A 31 13.51 -16.53 16.41
CA GLY A 31 14.68 -15.64 16.27
C GLY A 31 14.54 -14.30 16.98
N ASN A 32 13.79 -14.22 18.10
CA ASN A 32 13.59 -13.00 18.89
C ASN A 32 13.00 -11.81 18.09
N ARG A 33 12.15 -12.12 17.11
CA ARG A 33 11.47 -11.13 16.28
C ARG A 33 10.12 -10.80 16.90
N PHE A 34 9.94 -9.57 17.36
CA PHE A 34 8.70 -9.16 18.02
C PHE A 34 7.63 -8.76 17.02
N TYR A 35 6.36 -8.93 17.39
CA TYR A 35 5.26 -8.56 16.51
C TYR A 35 4.08 -7.99 17.27
N LEU A 36 3.26 -7.25 16.54
CA LEU A 36 2.01 -6.68 17.00
C LEU A 36 0.84 -7.38 16.31
N LYS A 37 -0.23 -7.56 17.06
CA LYS A 37 -1.54 -7.95 16.51
C LYS A 37 -2.33 -6.70 16.18
N ILE A 38 -2.75 -6.60 14.93
CA ILE A 38 -3.58 -5.53 14.39
C ILE A 38 -4.88 -6.17 13.87
N ALA A 39 -5.53 -5.54 12.89
CA ALA A 39 -6.72 -6.06 12.25
C ALA A 39 -6.33 -7.04 11.15
N GLU A 40 -6.55 -8.33 11.39
CA GLU A 40 -6.48 -9.37 10.36
C GLU A 40 -7.48 -9.13 9.22
N ASP A 41 -7.21 -9.71 8.06
CA ASP A 41 -8.09 -9.63 6.88
C ASP A 41 -9.44 -10.31 7.18
N ILE A 42 -10.53 -9.75 6.67
CA ILE A 42 -11.88 -10.28 6.87
C ILE A 42 -12.04 -11.71 6.34
N HIS A 43 -11.30 -12.10 5.31
CA HIS A 43 -11.31 -13.47 4.81
C HIS A 43 -10.62 -14.41 5.80
N HIS A 44 -9.53 -13.98 6.43
CA HIS A 44 -8.87 -14.73 7.51
C HIS A 44 -9.78 -14.85 8.74
N LYS A 45 -10.46 -13.78 9.14
CA LYS A 45 -11.48 -13.82 10.23
C LYS A 45 -12.53 -14.90 9.99
N LYS A 46 -12.91 -15.07 8.73
CA LYS A 46 -13.86 -16.08 8.26
C LYS A 46 -13.22 -17.45 8.03
N LYS A 47 -11.99 -17.69 8.48
CA LYS A 47 -11.28 -18.97 8.39
C LYS A 47 -10.89 -19.40 6.98
N MET A 48 -10.79 -18.47 6.02
CA MET A 48 -10.22 -18.78 4.70
C MET A 48 -8.69 -18.84 4.78
N ALA A 49 -8.11 -19.84 4.12
CA ALA A 49 -6.68 -20.01 3.92
C ALA A 49 -6.22 -19.35 2.61
N CYS A 50 -4.91 -19.14 2.45
CA CYS A 50 -4.32 -18.59 1.22
C CYS A 50 -4.76 -19.35 -0.03
N ILE A 51 -4.79 -20.69 0.08
CA ILE A 51 -5.16 -21.59 -1.01
C ILE A 51 -6.63 -21.50 -1.40
N ASP A 52 -7.51 -20.89 -0.61
CA ASP A 52 -8.93 -20.74 -0.98
C ASP A 52 -9.10 -19.75 -2.13
N CYS A 53 -8.25 -18.73 -2.18
CA CYS A 53 -8.23 -17.72 -3.24
C CYS A 53 -7.18 -18.03 -4.32
N HIS A 54 -5.99 -18.44 -3.91
CA HIS A 54 -4.86 -18.62 -4.82
C HIS A 54 -4.92 -19.96 -5.58
N THR A 55 -4.60 -19.91 -6.88
CA THR A 55 -4.50 -21.12 -7.72
C THR A 55 -3.11 -21.76 -7.61
N ARG A 56 -3.01 -23.03 -8.00
CA ARG A 56 -1.72 -23.73 -8.11
C ARG A 56 -0.73 -22.99 -9.01
N GLU A 57 -1.18 -22.55 -10.18
CA GLU A 57 -0.35 -21.81 -11.14
C GLU A 57 0.19 -20.48 -10.58
N GLU A 58 -0.60 -19.82 -9.74
CA GLU A 58 -0.19 -18.56 -9.10
C GLU A 58 0.84 -18.80 -7.99
N VAL A 59 0.71 -19.88 -7.21
CA VAL A 59 1.59 -20.18 -6.07
C VAL A 59 2.86 -20.91 -6.50
N MET A 60 2.73 -21.92 -7.36
CA MET A 60 3.81 -22.82 -7.76
C MET A 60 4.45 -22.43 -9.09
N GLY A 61 3.84 -21.50 -9.83
CA GLY A 61 4.25 -21.16 -11.18
C GLY A 61 3.54 -22.00 -12.24
N ASN A 62 3.49 -21.44 -13.45
CA ASN A 62 2.95 -22.05 -14.66
C ASN A 62 4.06 -22.37 -15.69
N GLY A 63 5.32 -22.40 -15.25
CA GLY A 63 6.49 -22.59 -16.11
C GLY A 63 6.91 -21.36 -16.93
N THR A 64 6.21 -20.23 -16.81
CA THR A 64 6.60 -18.96 -17.47
C THR A 64 7.42 -18.10 -16.50
N SER A 65 8.56 -17.59 -16.97
CA SER A 65 9.31 -16.56 -16.25
C SER A 65 8.70 -15.19 -16.51
N TYR A 66 8.26 -14.53 -15.45
CA TYR A 66 7.70 -13.18 -15.50
C TYR A 66 8.73 -12.18 -15.00
N ALA A 67 8.81 -11.01 -15.64
CA ALA A 67 9.67 -9.93 -15.15
C ALA A 67 9.09 -9.30 -13.87
N HIS A 68 7.77 -9.38 -13.71
CA HIS A 68 7.05 -8.75 -12.62
C HIS A 68 5.99 -9.67 -12.00
N TYR A 69 5.95 -9.75 -10.67
CA TYR A 69 5.05 -10.66 -9.95
C TYR A 69 3.56 -10.44 -10.26
N GLU A 70 3.14 -9.20 -10.54
CA GLU A 70 1.76 -8.90 -10.94
C GLU A 70 1.33 -9.53 -12.27
N GLU A 71 2.28 -9.91 -13.13
CA GLU A 71 2.02 -10.59 -14.42
C GLU A 71 1.69 -12.07 -14.20
N GLN A 72 2.26 -12.68 -13.15
CA GLN A 72 1.90 -14.03 -12.75
C GLN A 72 0.49 -14.06 -12.12
N LEU A 73 0.12 -12.99 -11.43
CA LEU A 73 -1.09 -12.87 -10.63
C LEU A 73 -2.39 -12.99 -11.45
N GLU A 74 -3.26 -13.90 -11.02
CA GLU A 74 -4.55 -14.13 -11.66
C GLU A 74 -5.75 -13.80 -10.75
N ILE A 75 -5.57 -13.95 -9.43
CA ILE A 75 -6.63 -13.71 -8.46
C ILE A 75 -6.78 -12.22 -8.15
N GLY A 76 -8.03 -11.78 -8.04
CA GLY A 76 -8.39 -10.44 -7.60
C GLY A 76 -9.81 -10.42 -7.04
N CYS A 77 -10.20 -9.30 -6.46
CA CYS A 77 -11.48 -9.18 -5.75
C CYS A 77 -12.67 -9.58 -6.61
N THR A 78 -12.69 -9.19 -7.89
CA THR A 78 -13.77 -9.47 -8.84
C THR A 78 -13.90 -10.93 -9.25
N VAL A 79 -12.89 -11.76 -8.99
CA VAL A 79 -12.98 -13.21 -9.22
C VAL A 79 -14.04 -13.83 -8.33
N CYS A 80 -14.19 -13.34 -7.09
CA CYS A 80 -15.20 -13.81 -6.14
C CYS A 80 -16.35 -12.80 -5.95
N HIS A 81 -16.07 -11.51 -6.06
CA HIS A 81 -17.04 -10.43 -5.92
C HIS A 81 -17.47 -9.88 -7.27
N SER A 82 -18.23 -10.68 -8.01
CA SER A 82 -18.87 -10.28 -9.27
C SER A 82 -20.18 -11.03 -9.46
N GLU A 83 -20.94 -10.65 -10.50
CA GLU A 83 -22.21 -11.31 -10.83
C GLU A 83 -22.00 -12.76 -11.33
N LYS A 84 -20.82 -13.06 -11.87
CA LYS A 84 -20.42 -14.40 -12.37
C LYS A 84 -19.01 -14.75 -11.85
N PRO A 85 -18.89 -15.13 -10.57
CA PRO A 85 -17.59 -15.41 -9.95
C PRO A 85 -17.01 -16.75 -10.42
N GLY A 86 -15.73 -16.96 -10.12
CA GLY A 86 -15.02 -18.22 -10.32
C GLY A 86 -14.10 -18.28 -11.55
N LEU A 87 -13.94 -17.17 -12.30
CA LEU A 87 -12.99 -17.09 -13.41
C LEU A 87 -11.86 -16.11 -13.06
N THR A 88 -10.60 -16.57 -13.11
CA THR A 88 -9.42 -15.74 -12.85
C THR A 88 -9.16 -14.77 -14.00
N ARG A 89 -8.25 -13.81 -13.80
CA ARG A 89 -7.83 -12.85 -14.85
C ARG A 89 -7.20 -13.54 -16.07
N LYS A 90 -6.66 -14.75 -15.91
CA LYS A 90 -6.08 -15.55 -17.01
C LYS A 90 -7.05 -16.59 -17.57
N GLY A 91 -8.33 -16.55 -17.18
CA GLY A 91 -9.35 -17.45 -17.71
C GLY A 91 -9.37 -18.84 -17.03
N ASN A 92 -8.63 -19.04 -15.95
CA ASN A 92 -8.67 -20.28 -15.19
C ASN A 92 -9.93 -20.32 -14.31
N LYS A 93 -10.57 -21.50 -14.22
CA LYS A 93 -11.73 -21.69 -13.33
C LYS A 93 -11.27 -22.04 -11.92
N LEU A 94 -11.83 -21.38 -10.91
CA LEU A 94 -11.66 -21.79 -9.52
C LEU A 94 -12.46 -23.06 -9.26
N THR A 95 -11.75 -24.13 -8.90
CA THR A 95 -12.33 -25.46 -8.67
C THR A 95 -13.26 -25.53 -7.45
N ASN A 96 -13.16 -24.56 -6.55
CA ASN A 96 -13.92 -24.49 -5.31
C ASN A 96 -15.03 -23.44 -5.33
N VAL A 97 -15.35 -22.85 -6.48
CA VAL A 97 -16.54 -21.98 -6.63
C VAL A 97 -17.68 -22.80 -7.21
N LYS A 98 -18.79 -22.88 -6.47
CA LYS A 98 -19.97 -23.64 -6.83
C LYS A 98 -21.19 -22.74 -6.93
N LYS A 99 -22.21 -23.21 -7.67
CA LYS A 99 -23.50 -22.56 -7.79
C LYS A 99 -24.59 -23.54 -7.39
N GLU A 100 -25.37 -23.19 -6.36
CA GLU A 100 -26.52 -23.96 -5.90
C GLU A 100 -27.71 -23.01 -5.74
N GLN A 101 -28.90 -23.44 -6.19
CA GLN A 101 -30.14 -22.66 -6.07
C GLN A 101 -30.01 -21.19 -6.53
N GLY A 102 -29.23 -20.97 -7.60
CA GLY A 102 -29.00 -19.63 -8.16
C GLY A 102 -27.98 -18.76 -7.42
N ARG A 103 -27.42 -19.22 -6.29
CA ARG A 103 -26.43 -18.49 -5.48
C ARG A 103 -25.03 -19.10 -5.66
N TYR A 104 -24.02 -18.23 -5.68
CA TYR A 104 -22.63 -18.65 -5.73
C TYR A 104 -22.04 -18.73 -4.32
N PHE A 105 -21.21 -19.73 -4.09
CA PHE A 105 -20.42 -19.87 -2.87
C PHE A 105 -19.04 -20.42 -3.19
N LEU A 106 -18.08 -20.09 -2.33
CA LEU A 106 -16.75 -20.68 -2.33
C LEU A 106 -16.70 -21.75 -1.23
N VAL A 107 -16.18 -22.92 -1.54
CA VAL A 107 -15.95 -24.00 -0.55
C VAL A 107 -14.50 -23.90 -0.07
N GLY A 108 -14.31 -23.80 1.24
CA GLY A 108 -12.97 -23.80 1.83
C GLY A 108 -12.27 -25.13 1.61
N ARG A 109 -11.05 -25.11 1.08
CA ARG A 109 -10.29 -26.31 0.72
C ARG A 109 -9.79 -27.09 1.94
N ASN A 110 -9.64 -26.42 3.08
CA ASN A 110 -9.11 -27.02 4.32
C ASN A 110 -10.16 -27.27 5.40
N ASN A 111 -11.41 -26.85 5.18
CA ASN A 111 -12.44 -26.90 6.22
C ASN A 111 -13.86 -27.17 5.69
N ASP A 112 -14.01 -27.37 4.37
CA ASP A 112 -15.30 -27.60 3.69
C ASP A 112 -16.39 -26.55 3.97
N GLN A 113 -16.01 -25.40 4.53
CA GLN A 113 -16.98 -24.37 4.88
C GLN A 113 -17.48 -23.66 3.62
N HIS A 114 -18.80 -23.44 3.56
CA HIS A 114 -19.43 -22.71 2.45
C HIS A 114 -19.46 -21.21 2.72
N TYR A 115 -18.81 -20.43 1.86
CA TYR A 115 -18.75 -18.97 1.94
C TYR A 115 -19.60 -18.34 0.84
N PRO A 116 -20.72 -17.67 1.17
CA PRO A 116 -21.54 -17.00 0.16
C PRO A 116 -20.76 -15.90 -0.57
N LEU A 117 -20.74 -15.96 -1.90
CA LEU A 117 -20.12 -14.95 -2.74
C LEU A 117 -21.14 -13.87 -3.08
N LYS A 118 -20.80 -12.62 -2.73
CA LYS A 118 -21.66 -11.46 -2.93
C LYS A 118 -21.02 -10.48 -3.90
N PRO A 119 -21.74 -9.99 -4.92
CA PRO A 119 -21.24 -8.92 -5.78
C PRO A 119 -21.08 -7.61 -4.99
N PRO A 120 -20.32 -6.63 -5.52
CA PRO A 120 -20.14 -5.34 -4.88
C PRO A 120 -21.47 -4.60 -4.65
N GLY A 121 -21.56 -3.88 -3.53
CA GLY A 121 -22.77 -3.13 -3.15
C GLY A 121 -23.17 -2.09 -4.20
N LYS A 122 -24.47 -1.84 -4.34
CA LYS A 122 -25.00 -0.96 -5.40
C LYS A 122 -24.78 0.53 -5.16
N THR A 123 -24.54 0.96 -3.93
CA THR A 123 -24.39 2.37 -3.54
C THR A 123 -22.92 2.82 -3.65
N SER A 124 -22.10 2.49 -2.66
CA SER A 124 -20.71 2.98 -2.58
C SER A 124 -19.80 2.39 -3.66
N CYS A 125 -19.94 1.09 -3.99
CA CYS A 125 -19.04 0.44 -4.96
C CYS A 125 -19.34 0.82 -6.41
N ARG A 126 -20.56 1.30 -6.70
CA ARG A 126 -20.96 1.75 -8.05
C ARG A 126 -20.99 3.27 -8.18
N TYR A 127 -20.55 4.01 -7.16
CA TYR A 127 -20.49 5.47 -7.19
C TYR A 127 -19.57 5.95 -8.32
N PRO A 128 -20.07 6.73 -9.31
CA PRO A 128 -19.30 7.09 -10.50
C PRO A 128 -17.98 7.82 -10.19
N GLY A 129 -17.96 8.67 -9.15
CA GLY A 129 -16.76 9.40 -8.72
C GLY A 129 -15.62 8.50 -8.25
N HIS A 130 -15.92 7.26 -7.85
CA HIS A 130 -14.97 6.30 -7.29
C HIS A 130 -14.61 5.14 -8.23
N ARG A 131 -15.08 5.17 -9.48
CA ARG A 131 -14.83 4.08 -10.48
C ARG A 131 -13.35 3.74 -10.72
N ARG A 132 -12.45 4.69 -10.43
CA ARG A 132 -10.99 4.52 -10.56
C ARG A 132 -10.37 3.79 -9.37
N LEU A 133 -10.99 3.81 -8.19
CA LEU A 133 -10.45 3.15 -7.00
C LEU A 133 -10.40 1.64 -7.21
N SER A 134 -9.29 1.04 -6.80
CA SER A 134 -9.22 -0.40 -6.57
C SER A 134 -9.97 -0.76 -5.29
N CYS A 135 -10.38 -2.03 -5.16
CA CYS A 135 -11.18 -2.46 -4.00
C CYS A 135 -10.39 -2.30 -2.70
N GLU A 136 -9.11 -2.66 -2.70
CA GLU A 136 -8.21 -2.52 -1.56
C GLU A 136 -7.98 -1.07 -1.17
N SER A 137 -8.02 -0.12 -2.11
CA SER A 137 -7.92 1.32 -1.79
C SER A 137 -9.00 1.78 -0.81
N CYS A 138 -10.19 1.16 -0.86
CA CYS A 138 -11.28 1.40 0.09
C CYS A 138 -11.26 0.42 1.26
N HIS A 139 -10.93 -0.85 1.04
CA HIS A 139 -11.15 -1.90 2.05
C HIS A 139 -9.93 -2.22 2.90
N SER A 140 -8.72 -1.74 2.59
CA SER A 140 -7.54 -1.95 3.43
C SER A 140 -7.34 -0.78 4.39
N SER A 141 -7.39 -1.06 5.69
CA SER A 141 -7.29 -0.03 6.73
C SER A 141 -5.86 0.28 7.15
N TRP A 142 -4.92 -0.63 6.90
CA TRP A 142 -3.51 -0.46 7.24
C TRP A 142 -2.62 -1.21 6.25
N VAL A 143 -1.36 -0.79 6.16
CA VAL A 143 -0.33 -1.48 5.36
C VAL A 143 1.04 -1.36 6.03
N PRO A 144 1.85 -2.44 6.06
CA PRO A 144 3.26 -2.37 6.45
C PRO A 144 4.05 -1.46 5.51
N GLN A 145 4.82 -0.53 6.06
CA GLN A 145 5.62 0.43 5.31
C GLN A 145 7.03 0.46 5.90
N CYS A 146 8.04 0.22 5.07
CA CYS A 146 9.45 0.29 5.46
C CYS A 146 10.07 1.55 4.88
N TYR A 147 10.58 2.45 5.72
CA TYR A 147 11.09 3.74 5.29
C TYR A 147 12.60 3.83 5.43
N GLY A 148 13.23 4.43 4.42
CA GLY A 148 14.67 4.70 4.33
C GLY A 148 15.54 3.46 4.49
N CYS A 149 15.99 2.87 3.38
CA CYS A 149 17.04 1.85 3.36
C CYS A 149 18.40 2.54 3.29
N HIS A 150 19.28 2.29 4.25
CA HIS A 150 20.65 2.80 4.26
C HIS A 150 21.59 1.66 3.94
N ALA A 151 22.20 1.70 2.76
CA ALA A 151 23.11 0.66 2.31
C ALA A 151 24.54 1.21 2.22
N LYS A 152 25.50 0.47 2.75
CA LYS A 152 26.92 0.81 2.68
C LYS A 152 27.68 -0.35 2.04
N ARG A 153 28.53 -0.04 1.07
CA ARG A 153 29.55 -0.98 0.60
C ARG A 153 30.94 -0.58 1.09
N ASP A 154 31.63 -1.48 1.78
CA ASP A 154 33.02 -1.28 2.23
C ASP A 154 34.00 -2.23 1.53
N LYS A 155 34.83 -1.68 0.62
CA LYS A 155 35.82 -2.46 -0.16
C LYS A 155 37.00 -2.96 0.67
N ARG A 156 37.15 -2.56 1.93
CA ARG A 156 38.21 -3.07 2.83
C ARG A 156 37.88 -4.47 3.36
N GLU A 157 36.62 -4.87 3.28
CA GLU A 157 36.10 -6.13 3.79
C GLU A 157 35.63 -7.05 2.67
N THR A 158 35.21 -8.27 3.02
CA THR A 158 34.66 -9.26 2.09
C THR A 158 33.24 -9.65 2.47
N HIS A 159 32.44 -10.06 1.48
CA HIS A 159 31.11 -10.63 1.65
C HIS A 159 31.04 -11.98 0.95
N LEU A 160 30.44 -12.96 1.61
CA LEU A 160 29.98 -14.20 0.98
C LEU A 160 28.95 -13.93 -0.12
N ASP A 161 29.34 -14.14 -1.36
CA ASP A 161 28.41 -14.28 -2.47
C ASP A 161 27.64 -15.60 -2.31
N LYS A 162 26.35 -15.51 -1.98
CA LYS A 162 25.49 -16.68 -1.72
C LYS A 162 25.18 -17.50 -2.97
N LEU A 163 25.41 -16.97 -4.17
CA LEU A 163 25.21 -17.71 -5.42
C LEU A 163 26.42 -18.60 -5.73
N THR A 164 27.63 -18.07 -5.54
CA THR A 164 28.87 -18.81 -5.82
C THR A 164 29.50 -19.47 -4.59
N LEU A 165 29.01 -19.13 -3.39
CA LEU A 165 29.53 -19.54 -2.08
C LEU A 165 31.00 -19.15 -1.88
N LYS A 166 31.41 -18.00 -2.42
CA LYS A 166 32.78 -17.48 -2.32
C LYS A 166 32.79 -16.11 -1.68
N GLU A 167 33.85 -15.83 -0.92
CA GLU A 167 34.12 -14.48 -0.43
C GLU A 167 34.48 -13.57 -1.61
N THR A 168 33.79 -12.44 -1.71
CA THR A 168 34.00 -11.41 -2.73
C THR A 168 34.33 -10.08 -2.06
N LYS A 169 35.14 -9.26 -2.72
CA LYS A 169 35.55 -7.96 -2.16
C LYS A 169 34.37 -6.99 -2.09
N GLY A 170 34.23 -6.31 -0.96
CA GLY A 170 33.13 -5.37 -0.71
C GLY A 170 32.09 -5.98 0.22
N TRP A 171 32.15 -5.62 1.50
CA TRP A 171 31.07 -5.93 2.45
C TRP A 171 29.88 -5.01 2.22
N TRP A 172 28.67 -5.57 2.18
CA TRP A 172 27.44 -4.81 2.03
C TRP A 172 26.65 -4.90 3.33
N GLU A 173 26.40 -3.74 3.94
CA GLU A 173 25.56 -3.61 5.13
C GLU A 173 24.30 -2.85 4.75
N GLU A 174 23.16 -3.34 5.24
CA GLU A 174 21.87 -2.70 5.05
C GLU A 174 21.24 -2.43 6.41
N GLY A 175 20.87 -1.18 6.62
CA GLY A 175 20.00 -0.74 7.71
C GLY A 175 18.73 -0.11 7.16
N ARG A 176 17.78 0.15 8.05
CA ARG A 176 16.59 0.93 7.71
C ARG A 176 16.29 1.96 8.78
N SER A 177 15.60 3.04 8.42
CA SER A 177 15.27 4.12 9.34
C SER A 177 14.17 3.71 10.31
N TYR A 178 13.03 3.23 9.78
CA TYR A 178 11.90 2.76 10.58
C TYR A 178 10.88 1.99 9.75
N ILE A 179 10.06 1.17 10.40
CA ILE A 179 8.83 0.60 9.82
C ILE A 179 7.57 1.10 10.55
N ARG A 180 6.46 1.16 9.82
CA ARG A 180 5.14 1.51 10.37
C ARG A 180 4.03 0.63 9.82
N TYR A 181 2.92 0.58 10.54
CA TYR A 181 1.66 -0.05 10.14
C TYR A 181 0.55 1.00 10.18
N GLU A 182 0.36 1.70 9.08
CA GLU A 182 -0.49 2.90 9.06
C GLU A 182 -1.41 2.90 7.86
N LYS A 183 -2.28 3.91 7.80
CA LYS A 183 -3.20 4.14 6.68
C LYS A 183 -2.43 4.12 5.35
N PRO A 184 -2.96 3.43 4.32
CA PRO A 184 -2.29 3.37 3.04
C PRO A 184 -2.31 4.71 2.29
N MET A 185 -1.17 5.05 1.69
CA MET A 185 -1.08 6.10 0.67
C MET A 185 -1.73 5.62 -0.64
N LEU A 186 -2.34 6.53 -1.39
CA LEU A 186 -2.95 6.26 -2.69
C LEU A 186 -2.19 6.97 -3.81
N ALA A 187 -2.15 6.33 -4.97
CA ALA A 187 -1.53 6.87 -6.18
C ALA A 187 -2.23 6.35 -7.43
N VAL A 188 -1.81 6.82 -8.60
CA VAL A 188 -2.37 6.41 -9.89
C VAL A 188 -1.45 5.40 -10.55
N TRP A 189 -1.98 4.22 -10.88
CA TRP A 189 -1.33 3.22 -11.72
C TRP A 189 -2.18 2.98 -12.98
N GLY A 190 -1.67 3.40 -14.13
CA GLY A 190 -2.43 3.41 -15.38
C GLY A 190 -3.69 4.25 -15.25
N LYS A 191 -4.87 3.61 -15.25
CA LYS A 191 -6.18 4.28 -15.09
C LYS A 191 -6.79 4.13 -13.70
N LYS A 192 -6.14 3.38 -12.80
CA LYS A 192 -6.66 3.03 -11.48
C LYS A 192 -5.97 3.83 -10.38
N VAL A 193 -6.70 4.06 -9.29
CA VAL A 193 -6.15 4.54 -8.03
C VAL A 193 -5.91 3.32 -7.15
N VAL A 194 -4.67 3.15 -6.70
CA VAL A 194 -4.18 1.98 -5.98
C VAL A 194 -3.47 2.38 -4.70
N ILE A 195 -3.31 1.44 -3.79
CA ILE A 195 -2.43 1.59 -2.63
C ILE A 195 -0.98 1.59 -3.08
N VAL A 196 -0.21 2.54 -2.57
CA VAL A 196 1.25 2.56 -2.65
C VAL A 196 1.89 2.63 -1.28
N THR A 197 3.09 2.09 -1.20
CA THR A 197 3.98 2.18 -0.04
C THR A 197 5.38 2.51 -0.53
N PRO A 198 6.30 2.92 0.36
CA PRO A 198 7.72 2.81 0.05
C PRO A 198 8.03 1.40 -0.46
N GLY A 199 8.63 1.32 -1.64
CA GLY A 199 9.12 0.07 -2.22
C GLY A 199 10.57 -0.16 -1.84
N CYS A 200 11.44 0.73 -2.32
CA CYS A 200 12.84 0.84 -1.93
C CYS A 200 13.19 2.33 -1.79
N GLN A 201 13.83 2.71 -0.69
CA GLN A 201 14.23 4.08 -0.42
C GLN A 201 15.71 4.12 -0.12
N ASP A 202 16.49 3.90 -1.16
CA ASP A 202 17.90 3.58 -1.01
C ASP A 202 18.70 4.87 -0.79
N VAL A 203 19.47 4.91 0.28
CA VAL A 203 20.52 5.87 0.57
C VAL A 203 21.83 5.07 0.58
N VAL A 204 22.59 5.16 -0.51
CA VAL A 204 23.75 4.30 -0.74
C VAL A 204 25.04 5.07 -0.53
N THR A 205 25.94 4.53 0.29
CA THR A 205 27.30 5.03 0.50
C THR A 205 28.32 3.99 0.06
N LEU A 206 29.35 4.42 -0.69
CA LEU A 206 30.42 3.58 -1.19
C LEU A 206 31.74 4.00 -0.55
N ILE A 207 32.44 3.04 0.05
CA ILE A 207 33.74 3.20 0.69
C ILE A 207 34.80 2.45 -0.11
N ASP A 208 35.90 3.14 -0.41
CA ASP A 208 37.04 2.61 -1.15
C ASP A 208 37.97 1.73 -0.30
N GLU A 209 39.00 1.19 -0.94
CA GLU A 209 40.00 0.32 -0.31
C GLU A 209 40.86 1.04 0.75
N LYS A 210 40.85 2.38 0.77
CA LYS A 210 41.56 3.23 1.73
C LYS A 210 40.64 3.70 2.86
N GLY A 211 39.37 3.27 2.87
CA GLY A 211 38.38 3.67 3.86
C GLY A 211 37.79 5.06 3.62
N LYS A 212 37.99 5.65 2.43
CA LYS A 212 37.42 6.95 2.06
C LYS A 212 36.10 6.76 1.32
N ILE A 213 35.21 7.73 1.46
CA ILE A 213 33.97 7.78 0.67
C ILE A 213 34.36 8.04 -0.79
N GLU A 214 34.03 7.09 -1.67
CA GLU A 214 34.25 7.20 -3.13
C GLU A 214 33.00 7.64 -3.89
N GLY A 215 31.84 7.63 -3.23
CA GLY A 215 30.59 8.12 -3.80
C GLY A 215 29.35 7.57 -3.12
N GLY A 216 28.20 7.88 -3.70
CA GLY A 216 26.91 7.43 -3.21
C GLY A 216 25.76 7.96 -4.04
N PHE A 217 24.58 7.37 -3.88
CA PHE A 217 23.37 7.80 -4.58
C PHE A 217 22.14 7.61 -3.68
N ASN A 218 21.10 8.39 -3.97
CA ASN A 218 19.80 8.21 -3.36
C ASN A 218 18.79 7.79 -4.42
N ARG A 219 17.93 6.82 -4.13
CA ARG A 219 16.82 6.47 -5.02
C ARG A 219 15.59 6.07 -4.21
N PHE A 220 14.62 6.98 -4.17
CA PHE A 220 13.36 6.73 -3.46
C PHE A 220 12.27 6.34 -4.44
N THR A 221 11.71 5.16 -4.21
CA THR A 221 10.71 4.54 -5.09
C THR A 221 9.51 4.08 -4.28
N MET A 222 8.32 4.51 -4.67
CA MET A 222 7.04 4.00 -4.19
C MET A 222 6.59 2.83 -5.05
N ALA A 223 6.04 1.79 -4.42
CA ALA A 223 5.54 0.60 -5.08
C ALA A 223 4.06 0.37 -4.77
N ALA A 224 3.30 -0.05 -5.78
CA ALA A 224 1.93 -0.49 -5.59
C ALA A 224 1.89 -1.86 -4.92
N ILE A 225 1.00 -2.04 -3.94
CA ILE A 225 0.90 -3.30 -3.19
C ILE A 225 -0.54 -3.63 -2.80
N ASN A 226 -0.89 -4.91 -2.85
CA ASN A 226 -2.04 -5.43 -2.12
C ASN A 226 -1.59 -5.90 -0.73
N PRO A 227 -2.06 -5.25 0.35
CA PRO A 227 -1.55 -5.47 1.69
C PRO A 227 -2.13 -6.71 2.38
N HIS A 228 -3.18 -7.34 1.85
CA HIS A 228 -3.95 -8.40 2.53
C HIS A 228 -4.45 -7.97 3.92
N THR A 229 -5.02 -6.78 4.00
CA THR A 229 -5.59 -6.21 5.24
C THR A 229 -7.03 -5.78 5.03
N THR A 230 -7.73 -6.45 4.11
CA THR A 230 -9.11 -6.15 3.69
C THR A 230 -10.06 -6.23 4.88
N GLN A 231 -10.87 -5.21 5.09
CA GLN A 231 -11.85 -5.11 6.16
C GLN A 231 -13.27 -5.11 5.59
N ALA A 232 -14.23 -5.54 6.42
CA ALA A 232 -15.64 -5.55 6.06
C ALA A 232 -16.16 -4.13 5.77
N LYS A 233 -15.77 -3.15 6.60
CA LYS A 233 -16.07 -1.73 6.40
C LYS A 233 -14.96 -1.09 5.56
N GLY A 234 -15.35 -0.27 4.58
CA GLY A 234 -14.39 0.58 3.86
C GLY A 234 -13.90 1.76 4.71
N ARG A 235 -12.82 2.40 4.26
CA ARG A 235 -12.25 3.62 4.83
C ARG A 235 -13.29 4.75 4.80
N ASP A 236 -13.24 5.61 5.80
CA ASP A 236 -14.11 6.78 5.87
C ASP A 236 -13.70 7.84 4.83
N CYS A 237 -14.65 8.64 4.35
CA CYS A 237 -14.42 9.63 3.30
C CYS A 237 -13.26 10.60 3.64
N ALA A 238 -13.17 11.03 4.90
CA ALA A 238 -12.14 11.97 5.35
C ALA A 238 -10.72 11.40 5.26
N ASP A 239 -10.57 10.08 5.36
CA ASP A 239 -9.27 9.42 5.25
C ASP A 239 -8.69 9.49 3.84
N CYS A 240 -9.54 9.63 2.81
CA CYS A 240 -9.10 9.83 1.42
C CYS A 240 -9.13 11.29 0.99
N HIS A 241 -10.11 12.06 1.44
CA HIS A 241 -10.37 13.43 0.96
C HIS A 241 -9.75 14.54 1.82
N SER A 242 -9.14 14.19 2.96
CA SER A 242 -8.57 15.19 3.89
C SER A 242 -7.25 14.76 4.52
N SER A 243 -6.84 13.50 4.39
CA SER A 243 -5.54 13.04 4.91
C SER A 243 -4.41 13.41 3.95
N SER A 244 -3.44 14.18 4.43
CA SER A 244 -2.22 14.49 3.68
C SER A 244 -1.43 13.23 3.32
N LYS A 245 -1.33 12.30 4.28
CA LYS A 245 -0.66 11.02 4.12
C LYS A 245 -1.29 10.18 3.02
N THR A 246 -2.61 10.00 3.03
CA THR A 246 -3.31 9.22 2.00
C THR A 246 -3.14 9.81 0.61
N LEU A 247 -3.05 11.14 0.49
CA LEU A 247 -2.85 11.85 -0.78
C LEU A 247 -1.41 11.82 -1.30
N GLY A 248 -0.49 11.22 -0.55
CA GLY A 248 0.92 11.14 -0.90
C GLY A 248 1.72 12.41 -0.60
N LEU A 249 1.12 13.37 0.10
CA LEU A 249 1.84 14.53 0.60
C LEU A 249 2.77 14.16 1.75
N GLY A 250 2.47 13.09 2.49
CA GLY A 250 3.18 12.67 3.70
C GLY A 250 2.44 13.07 4.98
N GLU A 251 2.92 12.61 6.12
CA GLU A 251 2.42 13.04 7.43
C GLU A 251 2.71 14.53 7.63
N GLY A 252 1.68 15.27 8.06
CA GLY A 252 1.78 16.72 8.19
C GLY A 252 0.43 17.41 8.17
N THR A 253 0.48 18.73 8.00
CA THR A 253 -0.71 19.58 8.00
C THR A 253 -0.94 20.20 6.64
N VAL A 254 -2.12 19.94 6.07
CA VAL A 254 -2.62 20.70 4.91
C VAL A 254 -3.46 21.85 5.44
N LEU A 255 -3.10 23.07 5.04
CA LEU A 255 -3.78 24.29 5.43
C LEU A 255 -4.02 25.17 4.21
N LYS A 256 -4.97 26.10 4.37
CA LYS A 256 -5.25 27.11 3.35
C LYS A 256 -4.71 28.46 3.83
N LYS A 257 -3.83 29.07 3.05
CA LYS A 257 -3.27 30.40 3.30
C LYS A 257 -3.47 31.26 2.05
N ASP A 258 -4.10 32.42 2.22
CA ASP A 258 -4.33 33.40 1.14
C ASP A 258 -5.00 32.81 -0.11
N GLY A 259 -5.99 31.93 0.09
CA GLY A 259 -6.70 31.28 -1.01
C GLY A 259 -6.00 30.03 -1.57
N LYS A 260 -4.74 29.76 -1.22
CA LYS A 260 -3.93 28.65 -1.75
C LYS A 260 -3.74 27.54 -0.73
N TRP A 261 -3.65 26.30 -1.23
CA TRP A 261 -3.28 25.16 -0.41
C TRP A 261 -1.79 25.20 -0.10
N ALA A 262 -1.44 24.93 1.15
CA ALA A 262 -0.09 24.76 1.63
C ALA A 262 0.00 23.46 2.43
N PHE A 263 1.17 22.84 2.40
CA PHE A 263 1.45 21.64 3.16
C PHE A 263 2.71 21.84 4.00
N ILE A 264 2.63 21.50 5.29
CA ILE A 264 3.75 21.53 6.23
C ILE A 264 4.05 20.07 6.60
N PRO A 265 5.16 19.48 6.11
CA PRO A 265 5.51 18.10 6.42
C PRO A 265 6.05 17.95 7.84
N ILE A 266 5.83 16.78 8.45
CA ILE A 266 6.51 16.35 9.67
C ILE A 266 7.91 15.82 9.31
N ASP A 267 8.02 14.96 8.31
CA ASP A 267 9.30 14.43 7.83
C ASP A 267 9.97 15.43 6.87
N GLN A 268 11.21 15.79 7.19
CA GLN A 268 12.02 16.76 6.42
C GLN A 268 13.14 16.08 5.63
N GLY A 269 13.14 14.75 5.56
CA GLY A 269 14.20 13.97 4.94
C GLY A 269 15.48 13.93 5.77
N VAL A 270 16.49 13.27 5.21
CA VAL A 270 17.79 13.03 5.85
C VAL A 270 18.90 13.67 5.02
N ASP A 271 19.97 14.07 5.70
CA ASP A 271 21.17 14.59 5.04
C ASP A 271 22.01 13.42 4.51
N THR A 272 22.43 13.53 3.25
CA THR A 272 23.19 12.49 2.55
C THR A 272 24.36 13.11 1.77
N LEU A 273 25.18 12.27 1.13
CA LEU A 273 26.25 12.73 0.24
C LEU A 273 25.76 13.60 -0.93
N ASN A 274 24.50 13.44 -1.34
CA ASN A 274 23.91 14.20 -2.46
C ASN A 274 23.02 15.36 -1.99
N GLY A 275 23.18 15.80 -0.74
CA GLY A 275 22.34 16.79 -0.09
C GLY A 275 21.15 16.19 0.63
N ARG A 276 20.24 17.05 1.08
CA ARG A 276 19.06 16.65 1.85
C ARG A 276 18.02 15.98 0.96
N THR A 277 17.53 14.82 1.37
CA THR A 277 16.44 14.12 0.66
C THR A 277 15.11 14.80 0.92
N VAL A 278 14.09 14.43 0.13
CA VAL A 278 12.70 14.64 0.55
C VAL A 278 12.39 13.75 1.77
N GLY A 279 11.36 14.07 2.54
CA GLY A 279 10.89 13.17 3.59
C GLY A 279 10.38 11.86 3.00
N PHE A 280 10.55 10.78 3.76
CA PHE A 280 10.39 9.44 3.26
C PHE A 280 8.95 9.16 2.82
N ASP A 281 7.96 9.81 3.39
CA ASP A 281 6.57 9.63 2.99
C ASP A 281 6.01 10.71 2.06
N ASN A 282 6.84 11.65 1.59
CA ASN A 282 6.43 12.67 0.62
C ASN A 282 6.60 12.13 -0.82
N PHE A 283 5.52 11.62 -1.41
CA PHE A 283 5.53 11.20 -2.82
C PHE A 283 5.30 12.37 -3.78
N VAL A 284 4.55 13.39 -3.33
CA VAL A 284 4.16 14.54 -4.16
C VAL A 284 4.07 15.81 -3.33
N THR A 285 4.31 16.94 -4.00
CA THR A 285 4.02 18.28 -3.49
C THR A 285 2.53 18.61 -3.57
N ILE A 286 2.09 19.66 -2.85
CA ILE A 286 0.69 20.09 -2.83
C ILE A 286 0.19 20.60 -4.20
N ASP A 287 1.09 21.06 -5.07
CA ASP A 287 0.84 21.47 -6.45
C ASP A 287 0.93 20.31 -7.46
N GLY A 288 1.29 19.10 -7.02
CA GLY A 288 1.26 17.90 -7.85
C GLY A 288 2.56 17.56 -8.58
N LYS A 289 3.68 18.22 -8.24
CA LYS A 289 5.02 17.80 -8.69
C LYS A 289 5.45 16.55 -7.92
N ALA A 290 5.77 15.48 -8.64
CA ALA A 290 6.30 14.25 -8.08
C ALA A 290 7.67 14.48 -7.41
N LEU A 291 7.85 13.89 -6.22
CA LEU A 291 9.05 13.99 -5.40
C LEU A 291 9.88 12.69 -5.38
N GLN A 292 9.22 11.54 -5.58
CA GLN A 292 9.84 10.22 -5.62
C GLN A 292 9.42 9.47 -6.89
N HIS A 293 10.09 8.36 -7.19
CA HIS A 293 9.78 7.53 -8.35
C HIS A 293 8.64 6.54 -8.07
N GLY A 294 7.92 6.13 -9.10
CA GLY A 294 7.09 4.91 -9.05
C GLY A 294 7.90 3.69 -9.49
N SER A 295 7.59 2.53 -8.93
CA SER A 295 8.21 1.24 -9.29
C SER A 295 7.88 0.77 -10.72
N ARG A 296 6.94 1.44 -11.38
CA ARG A 296 6.57 1.24 -12.79
C ARG A 296 6.51 2.59 -13.48
N LYS A 297 6.74 2.59 -14.80
CA LYS A 297 6.73 3.79 -15.64
C LYS A 297 5.41 4.57 -15.56
N ASP A 298 4.30 3.86 -15.37
CA ASP A 298 2.95 4.40 -15.30
C ASP A 298 2.37 4.45 -13.87
N LEU A 299 3.20 4.22 -12.85
CA LEU A 299 2.88 4.45 -11.44
C LEU A 299 3.36 5.84 -11.04
N ARG A 300 2.43 6.72 -10.69
CA ARG A 300 2.71 8.13 -10.36
C ARG A 300 1.84 8.61 -9.20
N PRO A 301 2.25 9.65 -8.45
CA PRO A 301 1.35 10.28 -7.51
C PRO A 301 0.19 10.99 -8.24
N PHE A 302 -0.77 11.49 -7.47
CA PHE A 302 -1.79 12.42 -7.99
C PHE A 302 -1.13 13.68 -8.56
N ASN A 303 -1.70 14.21 -9.64
CA ASN A 303 -1.30 15.53 -10.14
C ASN A 303 -2.07 16.65 -9.39
N GLY A 304 -1.73 17.91 -9.66
CA GLY A 304 -2.33 19.06 -8.95
C GLY A 304 -3.85 19.16 -9.13
N GLU A 305 -4.35 18.89 -10.34
CA GLU A 305 -5.79 18.89 -10.63
C GLU A 305 -6.54 17.79 -9.86
N GLU A 306 -5.96 16.59 -9.79
CA GLU A 306 -6.49 15.47 -9.00
C GLU A 306 -6.49 15.82 -7.50
N LEU A 307 -5.37 16.32 -6.97
CA LEU A 307 -5.26 16.75 -5.57
C LEU A 307 -6.30 17.82 -5.21
N HIS A 308 -6.43 18.87 -6.04
CA HIS A 308 -7.39 19.94 -5.83
C HIS A 308 -8.83 19.41 -5.79
N ARG A 309 -9.21 18.53 -6.72
CA ARG A 309 -10.55 17.92 -6.74
C ARG A 309 -10.81 17.06 -5.52
N ILE A 310 -9.81 16.29 -5.07
CA ILE A 310 -9.95 15.40 -3.91
C ILE A 310 -10.10 16.23 -2.62
N LEU A 311 -9.21 17.20 -2.39
CA LEU A 311 -9.22 18.08 -1.21
C LEU A 311 -10.49 18.94 -1.15
N ARG A 312 -10.98 19.38 -2.31
CA ARG A 312 -12.23 20.14 -2.40
C ARG A 312 -13.42 19.37 -1.83
N VAL A 313 -13.55 18.09 -2.14
CA VAL A 313 -14.61 17.24 -1.54
C VAL A 313 -14.45 17.15 -0.03
N GLY A 314 -13.21 17.15 0.47
CA GLY A 314 -12.89 17.17 1.90
C GLY A 314 -13.54 18.34 2.66
N LEU A 315 -13.73 19.50 2.02
CA LEU A 315 -14.40 20.66 2.62
C LEU A 315 -15.88 20.38 2.92
N CYS A 316 -16.54 19.53 2.13
CA CYS A 316 -17.95 19.19 2.29
C CYS A 316 -18.18 18.15 3.42
N LEU A 317 -17.16 17.37 3.77
CA LEU A 317 -17.30 16.21 4.68
C LEU A 317 -17.62 16.55 6.13
N ARG A 318 -17.56 17.83 6.52
CA ARG A 318 -18.05 18.27 7.83
C ARG A 318 -19.56 18.11 7.95
N CYS A 319 -20.29 18.36 6.86
CA CYS A 319 -21.75 18.32 6.80
C CYS A 319 -22.27 17.08 6.04
N HIS A 320 -21.59 16.67 4.99
CA HIS A 320 -22.04 15.63 4.06
C HIS A 320 -21.15 14.38 4.19
N LYS A 321 -21.57 13.40 4.98
CA LYS A 321 -20.71 12.26 5.39
C LYS A 321 -21.05 10.93 4.73
N THR A 322 -22.14 10.86 3.98
CA THR A 322 -22.67 9.61 3.44
C THR A 322 -22.90 9.70 1.93
N TYR A 323 -22.89 8.56 1.25
CA TYR A 323 -23.02 8.50 -0.22
C TYR A 323 -24.42 8.86 -0.74
N ASP A 324 -25.43 8.69 0.09
CA ASP A 324 -26.83 8.99 -0.17
C ASP A 324 -27.18 10.47 0.05
N ASP A 325 -26.21 11.29 0.51
CA ASP A 325 -26.41 12.72 0.64
C ASP A 325 -26.72 13.34 -0.73
N PRO A 326 -27.80 14.15 -0.85
CA PRO A 326 -28.19 14.80 -2.11
C PRO A 326 -27.07 15.59 -2.79
N VAL A 327 -26.09 16.11 -2.05
CA VAL A 327 -24.96 16.86 -2.63
C VAL A 327 -24.10 15.99 -3.57
N TYR A 328 -24.07 14.67 -3.33
CA TYR A 328 -23.26 13.72 -4.12
C TYR A 328 -24.03 13.05 -5.25
N THR A 329 -25.36 13.22 -5.28
CA THR A 329 -26.21 12.70 -6.36
C THR A 329 -25.92 13.49 -7.64
N ASN A 330 -25.57 12.78 -8.72
CA ASN A 330 -25.16 13.39 -9.99
C ASN A 330 -24.04 14.44 -9.85
N TYR A 331 -23.10 14.20 -8.93
CA TYR A 331 -21.98 15.09 -8.68
C TYR A 331 -21.17 15.35 -9.97
N ASP A 332 -21.14 16.61 -10.39
CA ASP A 332 -20.28 17.09 -11.47
C ASP A 332 -19.03 17.76 -10.87
N PRO A 333 -17.81 17.26 -11.12
CA PRO A 333 -16.59 17.89 -10.65
C PRO A 333 -16.37 19.32 -11.17
N LYS A 334 -17.11 19.76 -12.19
CA LYS A 334 -17.10 21.14 -12.71
C LYS A 334 -18.07 22.08 -11.98
N LYS A 335 -18.99 21.55 -11.16
CA LYS A 335 -19.96 22.35 -10.42
C LYS A 335 -19.21 23.28 -9.47
N LYS A 336 -19.41 24.60 -9.57
CA LYS A 336 -18.77 25.59 -8.69
C LYS A 336 -19.23 25.42 -7.24
N CYS A 337 -18.31 25.57 -6.30
CA CYS A 337 -18.61 25.38 -4.89
C CYS A 337 -19.25 26.67 -4.35
N PRO A 338 -20.43 26.61 -3.73
CA PRO A 338 -21.11 27.81 -3.26
C PRO A 338 -20.38 28.50 -2.10
N VAL A 339 -19.57 27.74 -1.35
CA VAL A 339 -18.83 28.23 -0.17
C VAL A 339 -17.32 28.38 -0.41
N TYR A 340 -16.84 28.01 -1.61
CA TYR A 340 -15.41 28.00 -1.93
C TYR A 340 -15.16 28.58 -3.33
N LYS A 341 -14.38 29.65 -3.39
CA LYS A 341 -13.85 30.18 -4.64
C LYS A 341 -12.66 29.31 -5.08
N GLU A 342 -12.82 28.64 -6.21
CA GLU A 342 -11.76 27.86 -6.84
C GLU A 342 -10.60 28.78 -7.26
N PRO A 343 -9.33 28.39 -7.02
CA PRO A 343 -8.17 29.14 -7.46
C PRO A 343 -8.02 29.17 -8.98
#